data_AF-A0A0F9S1G4-F1
#
_entry.id   AF-A0A0F9S1G4-F1
#
_cell.length_a   1.000
_cell.length_b   1.000
_cell.length_c   1.000
_cell.angle_alpha   90.00
_cell.angle_beta   90.00
_cell.angle_gamma   90.00
#
_symmetry.space_group_name_H-M   'P 1'
#
loop_
_entity.id
_entity.type
_entity.pdbx_description
1 polymer ?
#
loop_
_entity_poly.entity_id
_entity_poly.type
_entity_poly.pdbx_seq_one_letter_code
_entity_poly.pdbx_strand_id
1 'polypeptide(L)'
;MTFMQTSWSKLSGEEKWRWIPGYEDRYSVSDFGHVRSYVQDPNGRLLVQRTAKGGYRTVRLGGTKYWLVHRLILWAFDRPPEPKEQCRHLDGRSDNNRYSNLCWGSALENSRDKRVHGTQLRGEEMFTAKLTEVQVLEIRTRVKAGNGTITHAALAEEYGVFAGTISAVVRGEAWQHVGGPDCSDVPKCFAETAVCSFDTAREILGWYIKGKTQKQLAKRYKISAATVSYIINRNGAYADLEGPTVERHHRKGGTKNITHEEAVAIREAFAADRCNSSPALGKQYDVSAVTINKIVNAKGAYSYFETAVKRPLTISIEEAQQIHDQYHRDYPNLMDLVEQHDTSFYTLKDIVGRQGEYTELRPHEGPRRTSRLIEREQAEQIRQAYKEDPDVTLADLAHQHHSSVGTINAIMLAKGRYSYFESQIKKPSNRRPPRFSIETAQKILDQHAIKQFTQQQLAQQHGCGGGTIKKILDRTGCYADLVPSC
;
A
#
# COMPACT_ATOMS: atom_id res chain seq x y z
N MET A 1 -66.18 24.71 -19.58
CA MET A 1 -65.76 23.40 -20.10
C MET A 1 -64.45 23.02 -19.42
N THR A 2 -64.57 22.09 -18.48
CA THR A 2 -63.63 21.05 -18.05
C THR A 2 -62.13 21.25 -18.31
N PHE A 3 -61.35 21.46 -17.25
CA PHE A 3 -60.01 20.88 -17.14
C PHE A 3 -59.92 20.11 -15.83
N MET A 4 -59.62 18.82 -15.96
CA MET A 4 -59.48 17.85 -14.88
C MET A 4 -58.40 18.30 -13.89
N GLN A 5 -58.78 18.57 -12.64
CA GLN A 5 -57.84 18.54 -11.53
C GLN A 5 -57.67 17.10 -11.11
N THR A 6 -56.56 16.50 -11.53
CA THR A 6 -56.06 15.23 -11.04
C THR A 6 -55.83 15.35 -9.54
N SER A 7 -56.60 14.59 -8.76
CA SER A 7 -56.49 14.49 -7.31
C SER A 7 -55.13 13.94 -6.92
N TRP A 8 -54.29 14.77 -6.29
CA TRP A 8 -53.23 14.25 -5.41
C TRP A 8 -53.88 13.97 -4.06
N SER A 9 -54.34 12.73 -3.90
CA SER A 9 -54.74 12.15 -2.63
C SER A 9 -53.64 12.41 -1.58
N LYS A 10 -54.03 13.01 -0.45
CA LYS A 10 -53.26 13.07 0.80
C LYS A 10 -52.64 11.70 1.11
N LEU A 11 -51.33 11.56 0.90
CA LEU A 11 -50.52 10.59 1.63
C LEU A 11 -50.10 11.25 2.95
N SER A 12 -51.04 11.40 3.89
CA SER A 12 -50.72 11.75 5.27
C SER A 12 -50.20 10.50 5.99
N GLY A 13 -48.95 10.12 5.70
CA GLY A 13 -48.22 9.21 6.58
C GLY A 13 -47.90 9.95 7.87
N GLU A 14 -48.37 9.45 9.00
CA GLU A 14 -48.01 9.97 10.31
C GLU A 14 -46.48 9.93 10.49
N GLU A 15 -45.90 11.05 10.92
CA GLU A 15 -44.48 11.16 11.24
C GLU A 15 -44.13 10.20 12.38
N LYS A 16 -43.20 9.29 12.12
CA LYS A 16 -42.77 8.29 13.09
C LYS A 16 -41.68 8.88 13.95
N TRP A 17 -41.77 8.68 15.26
CA TRP A 17 -40.80 9.16 16.24
C TRP A 17 -40.14 8.00 16.96
N ARG A 18 -38.81 8.08 17.16
CA ARG A 18 -38.04 7.10 17.94
C ARG A 18 -37.08 7.78 18.90
N TRP A 19 -36.82 7.12 20.03
CA TRP A 19 -35.81 7.57 20.98
C TRP A 19 -34.42 7.50 20.37
N ILE A 20 -33.57 8.48 20.68
CA ILE A 20 -32.18 8.47 20.26
C ILE A 20 -31.38 7.54 21.20
N PRO A 21 -30.68 6.51 20.68
CA PRO A 21 -29.89 5.61 21.52
C PRO A 21 -28.86 6.35 22.38
N GLY A 22 -28.79 6.03 23.68
CA GLY A 22 -27.95 6.69 24.70
C GLY A 22 -28.52 8.02 25.25
N TYR A 23 -29.68 8.43 24.74
CA TYR A 23 -30.42 9.64 25.11
C TYR A 23 -31.91 9.36 25.31
N GLU A 24 -32.23 8.12 25.67
CA GLU A 24 -33.57 7.64 25.98
C GLU A 24 -34.24 8.57 27.02
N ASP A 25 -35.55 8.75 26.85
CA ASP A 25 -36.42 9.62 27.66
C ASP A 25 -36.07 11.12 27.66
N ARG A 26 -35.01 11.53 26.96
CA ARG A 26 -34.57 12.93 26.89
C ARG A 26 -34.68 13.53 25.50
N TYR A 27 -34.47 12.73 24.46
CA TYR A 27 -34.50 13.21 23.07
C TYR A 27 -35.04 12.15 22.11
N SER A 28 -35.93 12.57 21.20
CA SER A 28 -36.44 11.73 20.12
C SER A 28 -36.17 12.36 18.75
N VAL A 29 -36.12 11.52 17.72
CA VAL A 29 -35.90 11.92 16.33
C VAL A 29 -37.01 11.34 15.45
N SER A 30 -37.39 12.10 14.43
CA SER A 30 -38.44 11.73 13.48
C SER A 30 -37.89 11.21 12.16
N ASP A 31 -38.70 10.45 11.41
CA ASP A 31 -38.37 9.98 10.07
C ASP A 31 -38.34 11.09 9.01
N PHE A 32 -38.89 12.28 9.29
CA PHE A 32 -38.75 13.49 8.46
C PHE A 32 -37.50 14.30 8.83
N GLY A 33 -36.81 13.91 9.90
CA GLY A 33 -35.58 14.53 10.37
C GLY A 33 -35.78 15.67 11.35
N HIS A 34 -36.92 15.73 12.04
CA HIS A 34 -37.10 16.60 13.20
C HIS A 34 -36.53 15.98 14.48
N VAL A 35 -36.16 16.81 15.46
CA VAL A 35 -35.60 16.36 16.74
C VAL A 35 -36.36 17.05 17.88
N ARG A 36 -36.83 16.28 18.86
CA ARG A 36 -37.51 16.77 20.06
C ARG A 36 -36.67 16.56 21.31
N SER A 37 -36.86 17.42 22.29
CA SER A 37 -36.27 17.31 23.64
C SER A 37 -37.35 17.30 24.70
N TYR A 38 -37.26 16.35 25.62
CA TYR A 38 -38.20 16.16 26.72
C TYR A 38 -37.62 16.63 28.07
N VAL A 39 -36.44 17.25 28.05
CA VAL A 39 -35.69 17.63 29.27
C VAL A 39 -36.39 18.74 30.06
N GLN A 40 -36.96 19.72 29.35
CA GLN A 40 -37.64 20.87 29.97
C GLN A 40 -39.17 20.83 29.81
N ASP A 41 -39.65 20.06 28.84
CA ASP A 41 -41.07 19.97 28.48
C ASP A 41 -41.43 18.49 28.28
N PRO A 42 -42.25 17.90 29.17
CA PRO A 42 -42.71 16.52 29.04
C PRO A 42 -43.46 16.23 27.73
N ASN A 43 -44.02 17.25 27.07
CA ASN A 43 -44.69 17.10 25.78
C ASN A 43 -43.72 17.09 24.59
N GLY A 44 -42.43 17.38 24.82
CA GLY A 44 -41.37 17.35 23.83
C GLY A 44 -41.28 18.63 23.00
N ARG A 45 -40.27 19.46 23.29
CA ARG A 45 -39.98 20.69 22.52
C ARG A 45 -39.16 20.37 21.27
N LEU A 46 -39.60 20.85 20.10
CA LEU A 46 -38.80 20.78 18.86
C LEU A 46 -37.51 21.60 19.00
N LEU A 47 -36.36 20.97 18.69
CA LEU A 47 -35.06 21.62 18.72
C LEU A 47 -34.76 22.33 17.41
N VAL A 48 -34.26 23.56 17.51
CA VAL A 48 -33.79 24.32 16.34
C VAL A 48 -32.53 23.67 15.78
N GLN A 49 -32.57 23.34 14.49
CA GLN A 49 -31.45 22.76 13.77
C GLN A 49 -30.64 23.85 13.07
N ARG A 50 -29.32 23.78 13.20
CA ARG A 50 -28.39 24.69 12.54
C ARG A 50 -27.74 24.02 11.34
N THR A 51 -27.50 24.78 10.27
CA THR A 51 -26.74 24.31 9.11
C THR A 51 -25.25 24.51 9.37
N ALA A 52 -24.46 23.44 9.31
CA ALA A 52 -23.00 23.48 9.45
C ALA A 52 -22.30 23.90 8.15
N LYS A 53 -21.01 24.24 8.24
CA LYS A 53 -20.13 24.50 7.09
C LYS A 53 -20.00 23.21 6.26
N GLY A 54 -20.81 23.09 5.20
CA GLY A 54 -20.99 21.85 4.42
C GLY A 54 -22.46 21.48 4.15
N GLY A 55 -23.43 22.28 4.61
CA GLY A 55 -24.86 22.11 4.31
C GLY A 55 -25.62 21.14 5.22
N TYR A 56 -24.90 20.37 6.04
CA TYR A 56 -25.52 19.40 6.95
C TYR A 56 -26.26 20.05 8.12
N ARG A 57 -27.45 19.54 8.44
CA ARG A 57 -28.21 19.94 9.64
C ARG A 57 -27.61 19.33 10.91
N THR A 58 -27.53 20.16 11.95
CA THR A 58 -26.93 19.81 13.25
C THR A 58 -27.82 20.26 14.40
N VAL A 59 -27.77 19.50 15.48
CA VAL A 59 -28.50 19.78 16.72
C VAL A 59 -27.58 19.60 17.92
N ARG A 60 -27.79 20.39 18.98
CA ARG A 60 -27.04 20.26 20.24
C ARG A 60 -27.83 19.36 21.19
N LEU A 61 -27.23 18.24 21.60
CA LEU A 61 -27.81 17.33 22.60
C LEU A 61 -26.97 17.35 23.88
N GLY A 62 -27.63 17.19 25.03
CA GLY A 62 -26.95 17.14 26.34
C GLY A 62 -26.19 18.41 26.72
N GLY A 63 -26.55 19.55 26.12
CA GLY A 63 -25.98 20.84 26.49
C GLY A 63 -24.53 21.09 26.05
N THR A 64 -23.81 20.17 25.44
CA THR A 64 -22.39 20.40 25.06
C THR A 64 -22.01 19.88 23.68
N LYS A 65 -22.67 18.83 23.19
CA LYS A 65 -22.26 18.12 21.98
C LYS A 65 -23.17 18.40 20.80
N TYR A 66 -22.57 18.78 19.67
CA TYR A 66 -23.26 18.88 18.39
C TYR A 66 -23.31 17.51 17.71
N TRP A 67 -24.48 17.16 17.22
CA TRP A 67 -24.75 15.93 16.48
C TRP A 67 -25.30 16.27 15.09
N LEU A 68 -24.89 15.47 14.11
CA LEU A 68 -25.41 15.53 12.74
C LEU A 68 -26.78 14.85 12.70
N VAL A 69 -27.80 15.56 12.19
CA VAL A 69 -29.19 15.09 12.24
C VAL A 69 -29.38 13.82 11.43
N HIS A 70 -28.87 13.74 10.21
CA HIS A 70 -28.92 12.52 9.38
C HIS A 70 -28.35 11.28 10.08
N ARG A 71 -27.28 11.41 10.88
CA ARG A 71 -26.69 10.27 11.61
C ARG A 71 -27.58 9.84 12.77
N LEU A 72 -28.23 10.78 13.45
CA LEU A 72 -29.16 10.46 14.54
C LEU A 72 -30.36 9.67 14.02
N ILE A 73 -30.87 10.05 12.85
CA ILE A 73 -32.00 9.38 12.21
C ILE A 73 -31.63 7.93 11.87
N LEU A 74 -30.53 7.70 11.15
CA LEU A 74 -30.10 6.34 10.84
C LEU A 74 -29.80 5.52 12.10
N TRP A 75 -29.23 6.14 13.12
CA TRP A 75 -28.95 5.44 14.37
C TRP A 75 -30.26 5.00 15.09
N ALA A 76 -31.30 5.82 15.05
CA ALA A 76 -32.58 5.50 15.71
C ALA A 76 -33.49 4.59 14.87
N PHE A 77 -33.50 4.75 13.53
CA PHE A 77 -34.42 4.05 12.65
C PHE A 77 -33.87 2.76 12.05
N ASP A 78 -32.56 2.70 11.81
CA ASP A 78 -31.88 1.56 11.20
C ASP A 78 -31.00 0.82 12.22
N ARG A 79 -29.76 1.28 12.40
CA ARG A 79 -28.78 0.68 13.33
C ARG A 79 -27.64 1.64 13.67
N PRO A 80 -26.86 1.37 14.74
CA PRO A 80 -25.59 2.06 14.97
C PRO A 80 -24.64 1.92 13.76
N PRO A 81 -23.80 2.94 13.52
CA PRO A 81 -22.81 2.88 12.43
C PRO A 81 -21.73 1.84 12.74
N GLU A 82 -21.39 1.02 11.76
CA GLU A 82 -20.24 0.13 11.83
C GLU A 82 -18.92 0.91 11.63
N PRO A 83 -17.76 0.32 12.00
CA PRO A 83 -16.47 0.96 11.78
C PRO A 83 -16.27 1.33 10.30
N LYS A 84 -15.93 2.60 10.05
CA LYS A 84 -15.68 3.20 8.73
C LYS A 84 -16.91 3.48 7.87
N GLU A 85 -18.11 3.22 8.38
CA GLU A 85 -19.32 3.63 7.68
C GLU A 85 -19.58 5.15 7.79
N GLN A 86 -20.14 5.66 6.70
CA GLN A 86 -20.56 7.04 6.53
C GLN A 86 -22.05 7.04 6.22
N CYS A 87 -22.76 8.05 6.73
CA CYS A 87 -24.13 8.27 6.33
C CYS A 87 -24.11 8.93 4.94
N ARG A 88 -24.95 8.42 4.05
CA ARG A 88 -25.07 8.86 2.66
C ARG A 88 -26.49 9.40 2.43
N HIS A 89 -26.57 10.43 1.59
CA HIS A 89 -27.82 11.00 1.10
C HIS A 89 -28.03 10.52 -0.34
N LEU A 90 -29.08 9.73 -0.57
CA LEU A 90 -29.33 9.07 -1.87
C LEU A 90 -29.68 10.04 -3.00
N ASP A 91 -30.17 11.23 -2.67
CA ASP A 91 -30.47 12.31 -3.61
C ASP A 91 -29.33 13.33 -3.78
N GLY A 92 -28.23 13.16 -3.05
CA GLY A 92 -27.10 14.10 -3.04
C GLY A 92 -27.37 15.43 -2.32
N ARG A 93 -28.52 15.59 -1.65
CA ARG A 93 -28.91 16.83 -0.97
C ARG A 93 -28.78 16.71 0.55
N SER A 94 -27.85 17.47 1.14
CA SER A 94 -27.57 17.42 2.58
C SER A 94 -28.66 18.03 3.49
N ASP A 95 -29.63 18.74 2.92
CA ASP A 95 -30.79 19.29 3.61
C ASP A 95 -31.96 18.30 3.71
N ASN A 96 -32.05 17.32 2.81
CA ASN A 96 -33.09 16.29 2.81
C ASN A 96 -32.75 15.15 3.78
N ASN A 97 -33.10 15.33 5.05
CA ASN A 97 -32.83 14.37 6.12
C ASN A 97 -33.97 13.35 6.31
N ARG A 98 -34.81 13.08 5.31
CA ARG A 98 -35.82 12.02 5.43
C ARG A 98 -35.15 10.65 5.57
N TYR A 99 -35.64 9.80 6.47
CA TYR A 99 -35.09 8.46 6.68
C TYR A 99 -35.01 7.65 5.38
N SER A 100 -36.03 7.74 4.53
CA SER A 100 -36.05 7.07 3.21
C SER A 100 -34.96 7.54 2.23
N ASN A 101 -34.34 8.69 2.48
CA ASN A 101 -33.25 9.25 1.68
C ASN A 101 -31.86 8.96 2.26
N LEU A 102 -31.79 8.28 3.40
CA LEU A 102 -30.54 8.05 4.13
C LEU A 102 -30.19 6.57 4.15
N CYS A 103 -28.91 6.25 4.02
CA CYS A 103 -28.39 4.92 4.28
C CYS A 103 -26.97 4.94 4.85
N TRP A 104 -26.57 3.86 5.52
CA TRP A 104 -25.17 3.62 5.84
C TRP A 104 -24.45 3.09 4.60
N GLY A 105 -23.18 3.47 4.44
CA GLY A 105 -22.32 2.88 3.43
C GLY A 105 -20.87 3.23 3.63
N SER A 106 -20.02 2.65 2.81
CA SER A 106 -18.59 2.88 2.81
C SER A 106 -18.22 4.25 2.21
N ALA A 107 -16.99 4.70 2.50
CA ALA A 107 -16.43 5.89 1.88
C ALA A 107 -16.31 5.78 0.34
N LEU A 108 -16.15 4.56 -0.19
CA LEU A 108 -16.09 4.32 -1.63
C LEU A 108 -17.44 4.58 -2.28
N GLU A 109 -18.52 4.08 -1.68
CA GLU A 109 -19.87 4.28 -2.21
C GLU A 109 -20.30 5.74 -2.08
N ASN A 110 -19.99 6.41 -0.98
CA ASN A 110 -20.22 7.87 -0.85
C ASN A 110 -19.48 8.66 -1.94
N SER A 111 -18.25 8.25 -2.30
CA SER A 111 -17.50 8.86 -3.42
C SER A 111 -18.16 8.57 -4.78
N ARG A 112 -18.75 7.39 -4.95
CA ARG A 112 -19.53 7.04 -6.14
C ARG A 112 -20.80 7.88 -6.24
N ASP A 113 -21.51 8.10 -5.15
CA ASP A 113 -22.70 8.96 -5.12
C ASP A 113 -22.35 10.38 -5.55
N LYS A 114 -21.25 10.96 -5.05
CA LYS A 114 -20.78 12.28 -5.50
C LYS A 114 -20.56 12.36 -7.00
N ARG A 115 -20.09 11.29 -7.62
CA ARG A 115 -19.93 11.19 -9.07
C ARG A 115 -21.27 11.11 -9.78
N VAL A 116 -22.21 10.31 -9.27
CA VAL A 116 -23.56 10.17 -9.84
C VAL A 116 -24.34 11.49 -9.74
N HIS A 117 -24.21 12.19 -8.62
CA HIS A 117 -24.88 13.46 -8.35
C HIS A 117 -24.17 14.67 -8.97
N GLY A 118 -23.03 14.49 -9.64
CA GLY A 118 -22.28 15.58 -10.27
C GLY A 118 -21.67 16.59 -9.28
N THR A 119 -21.52 16.24 -8.00
CA THR A 119 -20.96 17.13 -6.97
C THR A 119 -19.45 16.94 -6.76
N GLN A 120 -18.86 15.97 -7.46
CA GLN A 120 -17.42 15.78 -7.45
C GLN A 120 -16.75 16.79 -8.38
N LEU A 121 -16.08 17.79 -7.79
CA LEU A 121 -15.24 18.73 -8.53
C LEU A 121 -14.16 17.98 -9.34
N ARG A 122 -13.96 18.39 -10.59
CA ARG A 122 -12.97 17.80 -11.50
C ARG A 122 -12.30 18.86 -12.36
N GLY A 123 -11.10 18.53 -12.83
CA GLY A 123 -10.41 19.38 -13.80
C GLY A 123 -10.26 20.80 -13.29
N GLU A 124 -10.71 21.77 -14.08
CA GLU A 124 -10.61 23.21 -13.80
C GLU A 124 -11.51 23.69 -12.66
N GLU A 125 -12.52 22.92 -12.27
CA GLU A 125 -13.35 23.22 -11.10
C GLU A 125 -12.59 23.02 -9.78
N MET A 126 -11.46 22.30 -9.81
CA MET A 126 -10.60 22.14 -8.66
C MET A 126 -9.80 23.42 -8.45
N PHE A 127 -9.93 24.04 -7.26
CA PHE A 127 -9.23 25.28 -6.92
C PHE A 127 -7.69 25.21 -6.97
N THR A 128 -7.11 23.99 -6.98
CA THR A 128 -5.67 23.75 -7.11
C THR A 128 -5.23 23.39 -8.53
N ALA A 129 -6.17 23.33 -9.49
CA ALA A 129 -5.85 22.97 -10.86
C ALA A 129 -4.96 24.06 -11.48
N LYS A 130 -3.83 23.62 -12.04
CA LYS A 130 -2.88 24.50 -12.75
C LYS A 130 -3.09 24.51 -14.27
N LEU A 131 -3.89 23.57 -14.78
CA LEU A 131 -4.17 23.43 -16.20
C LEU A 131 -5.68 23.61 -16.40
N THR A 132 -6.07 24.10 -17.58
CA THR A 132 -7.46 24.15 -18.04
C THR A 132 -7.76 23.02 -19.01
N GLU A 133 -9.04 22.76 -19.29
CA GLU A 133 -9.43 21.73 -20.26
C GLU A 133 -8.85 22.01 -21.66
N VAL A 134 -8.83 23.28 -22.07
CA VAL A 134 -8.27 23.72 -23.35
C VAL A 134 -6.77 23.44 -23.43
N GLN A 135 -6.02 23.73 -22.37
CA GLN A 135 -4.58 23.46 -22.30
C GLN A 135 -4.30 21.96 -22.34
N VAL A 136 -5.13 21.14 -21.70
CA VAL A 136 -5.02 19.68 -21.73
C VAL A 136 -5.18 19.14 -23.15
N LEU A 137 -6.17 19.63 -23.90
CA LEU A 137 -6.37 19.27 -25.31
C LEU A 137 -5.20 19.73 -26.18
N GLU A 138 -4.69 20.95 -25.97
CA GLU A 138 -3.53 21.46 -26.68
C GLU A 138 -2.29 20.59 -26.42
N ILE A 139 -2.00 20.26 -25.16
CA ILE A 139 -0.89 19.40 -24.77
C ILE A 139 -0.97 18.05 -25.48
N ARG A 140 -2.14 17.38 -25.45
CA ARG A 140 -2.35 16.09 -26.14
C ARG A 140 -2.13 16.22 -27.65
N THR A 141 -2.68 17.27 -28.25
CA THR A 141 -2.57 17.51 -29.71
C THR A 141 -1.12 17.78 -30.13
N ARG A 142 -0.40 18.62 -29.38
CA ARG A 142 1.02 18.94 -29.66
C ARG A 142 1.90 17.71 -29.50
N VAL A 143 1.72 16.92 -28.45
CA VAL A 143 2.51 15.69 -28.24
C VAL A 143 2.25 14.67 -29.36
N LYS A 144 0.99 14.50 -29.78
CA LYS A 144 0.64 13.60 -30.90
C LYS A 144 1.26 14.08 -32.21
N ALA A 145 1.14 15.37 -32.53
CA ALA A 145 1.69 15.95 -33.75
C ALA A 145 3.24 15.93 -33.76
N GLY A 146 3.87 16.12 -32.60
CA GLY A 146 5.32 16.10 -32.45
C GLY A 146 5.94 14.70 -32.49
N ASN A 147 5.15 13.62 -32.45
CA ASN A 147 5.60 12.23 -32.57
C ASN A 147 6.89 11.87 -31.79
N GLY A 148 6.98 12.31 -30.53
CA GLY A 148 8.14 12.06 -29.66
C GLY A 148 9.27 13.10 -29.74
N THR A 149 9.15 14.14 -30.56
CA THR A 149 10.09 15.29 -30.58
C THR A 149 9.85 16.24 -29.42
N ILE A 150 8.60 16.40 -28.98
CA ILE A 150 8.26 17.30 -27.87
C ILE A 150 8.45 16.57 -26.55
N THR A 151 9.33 17.10 -25.70
CA THR A 151 9.58 16.51 -24.38
C THR A 151 8.51 16.95 -23.37
N HIS A 152 8.14 16.04 -22.47
CA HIS A 152 7.25 16.38 -21.35
C HIS A 152 7.87 17.42 -20.41
N ALA A 153 9.21 17.52 -20.37
CA ALA A 153 9.92 18.50 -19.56
C ALA A 153 9.76 19.92 -20.11
N ALA A 154 9.89 20.10 -21.44
CA ALA A 154 9.67 21.39 -22.09
C ALA A 154 8.24 21.90 -21.89
N LEU A 155 7.24 21.02 -22.10
CA LEU A 155 5.84 21.36 -21.83
C LEU A 155 5.61 21.67 -20.34
N ALA A 156 6.24 20.95 -19.43
CA ALA A 156 6.09 21.21 -18.00
C ALA A 156 6.60 22.60 -17.60
N GLU A 157 7.71 23.04 -18.18
CA GLU A 157 8.25 24.39 -17.99
C GLU A 157 7.32 25.46 -18.59
N GLU A 158 6.87 25.26 -19.82
CA GLU A 158 5.93 26.17 -20.52
C GLU A 158 4.63 26.39 -19.71
N TYR A 159 4.06 25.32 -19.17
CA TYR A 159 2.80 25.37 -18.43
C TYR A 159 2.96 25.52 -16.90
N GLY A 160 4.18 25.63 -16.37
CA GLY A 160 4.43 25.81 -14.93
C GLY A 160 3.98 24.62 -14.05
N VAL A 161 4.02 23.41 -14.61
CA VAL A 161 3.61 22.16 -13.94
C VAL A 161 4.79 21.19 -13.84
N PHE A 162 4.60 20.06 -13.15
CA PHE A 162 5.63 19.02 -13.08
C PHE A 162 5.56 18.12 -14.33
N ALA A 163 6.70 17.64 -14.83
CA ALA A 163 6.76 16.74 -16.00
C ALA A 163 5.94 15.45 -15.83
N GLY A 164 5.80 14.96 -14.58
CA GLY A 164 4.90 13.86 -14.25
C GLY A 164 3.42 14.19 -14.48
N THR A 165 3.01 15.45 -14.26
CA THR A 165 1.64 15.92 -14.55
C THR A 165 1.36 15.88 -16.05
N ILE A 166 2.29 16.40 -16.88
CA ILE A 166 2.17 16.31 -18.34
C ILE A 166 2.10 14.85 -18.78
N SER A 167 2.97 13.98 -18.24
CA SER A 167 2.94 12.54 -18.54
C SER A 167 1.59 11.88 -18.21
N ALA A 168 0.98 12.23 -17.08
CA ALA A 168 -0.33 11.72 -16.69
C ALA A 168 -1.46 12.26 -17.59
N VAL A 169 -1.37 13.52 -18.03
CA VAL A 169 -2.29 14.14 -19.00
C VAL A 169 -2.21 13.43 -20.35
N VAL A 170 -1.00 13.25 -20.88
CA VAL A 170 -0.73 12.60 -22.17
C VAL A 170 -1.20 11.15 -22.19
N ARG A 171 -0.99 10.40 -21.10
CA ARG A 171 -1.46 9.01 -20.96
C ARG A 171 -2.96 8.85 -20.72
N GLY A 172 -3.71 9.94 -20.58
CA GLY A 172 -5.13 9.88 -20.27
C GLY A 172 -5.46 9.41 -18.85
N GLU A 173 -4.48 9.32 -17.94
CA GLU A 173 -4.74 8.98 -16.54
C GLU A 173 -5.33 10.16 -15.77
N ALA A 174 -4.82 11.36 -16.05
CA ALA A 174 -5.38 12.61 -15.57
C ALA A 174 -6.33 13.19 -16.63
N TRP A 175 -7.33 13.97 -16.20
CA TRP A 175 -8.28 14.64 -17.11
C TRP A 175 -8.98 13.67 -18.08
N GLN A 176 -9.43 12.52 -17.56
CA GLN A 176 -10.15 11.48 -18.32
C GLN A 176 -11.45 12.01 -18.98
N HIS A 177 -12.07 13.03 -18.40
CA HIS A 177 -13.32 13.62 -18.89
C HIS A 177 -13.14 14.51 -20.13
N VAL A 178 -11.94 15.05 -20.38
CA VAL A 178 -11.67 16.00 -21.47
C VAL A 178 -11.55 15.32 -22.84
N GLY A 179 -11.27 14.01 -22.88
CA GLY A 179 -11.08 13.28 -24.14
C GLY A 179 -9.86 13.77 -24.95
N GLY A 180 -9.91 13.68 -26.28
CA GLY A 180 -8.81 14.10 -27.17
C GLY A 180 -7.95 12.94 -27.69
N PRO A 181 -6.88 13.24 -28.46
CA PRO A 181 -6.13 12.24 -29.19
C PRO A 181 -5.35 11.30 -28.25
N ASP A 182 -5.45 9.99 -28.49
CA ASP A 182 -4.68 9.00 -27.75
C ASP A 182 -3.19 9.12 -28.08
N CYS A 183 -2.40 9.42 -27.04
CA CYS A 183 -0.95 9.58 -27.13
C CYS A 183 -0.20 8.37 -26.55
N SER A 184 -0.88 7.26 -26.24
CA SER A 184 -0.27 6.04 -25.73
C SER A 184 0.76 5.42 -26.69
N ASP A 185 0.52 5.56 -28.00
CA ASP A 185 1.40 5.10 -29.08
C ASP A 185 2.59 6.02 -29.37
N VAL A 186 2.63 7.22 -28.79
CA VAL A 186 3.71 8.18 -29.06
C VAL A 186 5.00 7.64 -28.42
N PRO A 187 6.09 7.45 -29.19
CA PRO A 187 7.36 6.99 -28.65
C PRO A 187 7.81 7.91 -27.52
N LYS A 188 8.31 7.33 -26.41
CA LYS A 188 8.86 8.12 -25.32
C LYS A 188 10.01 8.98 -25.88
N CYS A 189 9.85 10.29 -25.78
CA CYS A 189 10.89 11.26 -26.04
C CYS A 189 12.05 10.99 -25.08
N PHE A 190 13.11 10.34 -25.59
CA PHE A 190 14.39 10.28 -24.88
C PHE A 190 14.96 11.70 -24.95
N ALA A 191 15.14 12.34 -23.79
CA ALA A 191 15.77 13.65 -23.69
C ALA A 191 17.02 13.72 -24.60
N GLU A 192 17.29 14.90 -25.17
CA GLU A 192 18.30 15.23 -26.22
C GLU A 192 19.72 14.65 -26.02
N THR A 193 20.00 13.95 -24.93
CA THR A 193 21.26 13.27 -24.62
C THR A 193 21.39 11.79 -25.04
N ALA A 194 20.56 11.22 -25.92
CA ALA A 194 20.76 9.80 -26.29
C ALA A 194 20.18 9.27 -27.61
N VAL A 195 19.82 10.09 -28.59
CA VAL A 195 19.72 9.59 -29.98
C VAL A 195 21.10 9.78 -30.61
N CYS A 196 21.98 8.83 -30.34
CA CYS A 196 23.20 8.66 -31.09
C CYS A 196 22.78 8.46 -32.56
N SER A 197 23.37 9.18 -33.52
CA SER A 197 23.02 8.99 -34.93
C SER A 197 23.16 7.51 -35.33
N PHE A 198 22.36 7.03 -36.28
CA PHE A 198 22.46 5.64 -36.77
C PHE A 198 23.89 5.29 -37.21
N ASP A 199 24.61 6.26 -37.76
CA ASP A 199 26.02 6.12 -38.17
C ASP A 199 26.93 5.88 -36.97
N THR A 200 26.78 6.70 -35.92
CA THR A 200 27.54 6.52 -34.68
C THR A 200 27.14 5.24 -33.95
N ALA A 201 25.88 4.82 -34.02
CA ALA A 201 25.43 3.54 -33.47
C ALA A 201 26.07 2.34 -34.19
N ARG A 202 26.22 2.41 -35.52
CA ARG A 202 26.96 1.41 -36.31
C ARG A 202 28.43 1.34 -35.93
N GLU A 203 29.09 2.49 -35.71
CA GLU A 203 30.47 2.51 -35.21
C GLU A 203 30.59 1.85 -33.83
N ILE A 204 29.68 2.17 -32.91
CA ILE A 204 29.65 1.59 -31.55
C ILE A 204 29.52 0.06 -31.61
N LEU A 205 28.64 -0.47 -32.48
CA LEU A 205 28.53 -1.90 -32.74
C LEU A 205 29.84 -2.50 -33.26
N GLY A 206 30.48 -1.85 -34.24
CA GLY A 206 31.76 -2.29 -34.78
C GLY A 206 32.87 -2.37 -33.72
N TRP A 207 32.95 -1.37 -32.84
CA TRP A 207 33.91 -1.38 -31.73
C TRP A 207 33.57 -2.42 -30.65
N TYR A 208 32.29 -2.69 -30.43
CA TYR A 208 31.85 -3.73 -29.50
C TYR A 208 32.22 -5.13 -30.00
N ILE A 209 32.02 -5.41 -31.29
CA ILE A 209 32.44 -6.67 -31.93
C ILE A 209 33.96 -6.85 -31.85
N LYS A 210 34.72 -5.75 -31.96
CA LYS A 210 36.18 -5.73 -31.72
C LYS A 210 36.58 -5.91 -30.25
N GLY A 211 35.65 -6.22 -29.35
CA GLY A 211 35.90 -6.58 -27.95
C GLY A 211 35.94 -5.39 -26.97
N LYS A 212 35.50 -4.19 -27.35
CA LYS A 212 35.40 -3.07 -26.41
C LYS A 212 34.20 -3.26 -25.48
N THR A 213 34.39 -2.95 -24.20
CA THR A 213 33.30 -3.07 -23.21
C THR A 213 32.29 -1.92 -23.34
N GLN A 214 31.05 -2.17 -22.95
CA GLN A 214 29.98 -1.14 -22.95
C GLN A 214 30.39 0.12 -22.16
N LYS A 215 31.12 -0.05 -21.06
CA LYS A 215 31.62 1.05 -20.22
C LYS A 215 32.66 1.91 -20.93
N GLN A 216 33.56 1.30 -21.71
CA GLN A 216 34.55 2.01 -22.51
C GLN A 216 33.89 2.78 -23.66
N LEU A 217 32.88 2.18 -24.29
CA LEU A 217 32.11 2.81 -25.38
C LEU A 217 31.29 3.99 -24.85
N ALA A 218 30.59 3.82 -23.72
CA ALA A 218 29.86 4.88 -23.06
C ALA A 218 30.75 6.10 -22.75
N LYS A 219 31.95 5.84 -22.20
CA LYS A 219 32.92 6.90 -21.89
C LYS A 219 33.47 7.58 -23.15
N ARG A 220 33.77 6.80 -24.21
CA ARG A 220 34.35 7.31 -25.46
C ARG A 220 33.38 8.21 -26.22
N TYR A 221 32.12 7.77 -26.34
CA TYR A 221 31.09 8.47 -27.09
C TYR A 221 30.27 9.44 -26.22
N LYS A 222 30.61 9.58 -24.93
CA LYS A 222 29.89 10.42 -23.95
C LYS A 222 28.38 10.15 -23.90
N ILE A 223 27.99 8.89 -24.08
CA ILE A 223 26.61 8.41 -24.02
C ILE A 223 26.39 7.55 -22.78
N SER A 224 25.13 7.40 -22.36
CA SER A 224 24.81 6.56 -21.22
C SER A 224 25.12 5.08 -21.51
N ALA A 225 25.50 4.32 -20.48
CA ALA A 225 25.69 2.88 -20.62
C ALA A 225 24.38 2.15 -21.01
N ALA A 226 23.23 2.74 -20.65
CA ALA A 226 21.92 2.27 -21.10
C ALA A 226 21.74 2.45 -22.61
N THR A 227 22.13 3.60 -23.17
CA THR A 227 22.07 3.88 -24.62
C THR A 227 22.94 2.89 -25.41
N VAL A 228 24.16 2.61 -24.94
CA VAL A 228 25.03 1.58 -25.55
C VAL A 228 24.36 0.20 -25.51
N SER A 229 23.68 -0.13 -24.41
CA SER A 229 22.91 -1.38 -24.28
C SER A 229 21.72 -1.42 -25.24
N TYR A 230 20.98 -0.33 -25.42
CA TYR A 230 19.87 -0.24 -26.39
C TYR A 230 20.35 -0.45 -27.83
N ILE A 231 21.51 0.13 -28.20
CA ILE A 231 22.14 -0.05 -29.51
C ILE A 231 22.54 -1.52 -29.73
N ILE A 232 23.22 -2.13 -28.75
CA ILE A 232 23.70 -3.53 -28.87
C ILE A 232 22.53 -4.51 -28.92
N ASN A 233 21.49 -4.29 -28.11
CA ASN A 233 20.32 -5.18 -28.04
C ASN A 233 19.23 -4.86 -29.08
N ARG A 234 19.43 -3.83 -29.92
CA ARG A 234 18.46 -3.34 -30.92
C ARG A 234 17.06 -3.08 -30.35
N ASN A 235 17.02 -2.38 -29.23
CA ASN A 235 15.78 -2.05 -28.54
C ASN A 235 15.38 -0.58 -28.79
N GLY A 236 14.06 -0.32 -28.83
CA GLY A 236 13.52 1.03 -28.95
C GLY A 236 13.92 1.70 -30.27
N ALA A 237 14.51 2.90 -30.19
CA ALA A 237 14.87 3.73 -31.35
C ALA A 237 15.92 3.13 -32.30
N TYR A 238 16.52 1.98 -31.96
CA TYR A 238 17.55 1.30 -32.76
C TYR A 238 17.10 -0.09 -33.25
N ALA A 239 15.79 -0.37 -33.27
CA ALA A 239 15.25 -1.63 -33.78
C ALA A 239 15.63 -1.88 -35.25
N ASP A 240 15.58 -0.82 -36.07
CA ASP A 240 15.85 -0.87 -37.52
C ASP A 240 17.34 -0.65 -37.88
N LEU A 241 18.24 -0.68 -36.90
CA LEU A 241 19.67 -0.42 -37.11
C LEU A 241 20.32 -1.53 -37.95
N GLU A 242 20.68 -1.28 -39.21
CA GLU A 242 21.32 -2.27 -40.09
C GLU A 242 22.75 -2.65 -39.65
N GLY A 243 23.17 -3.92 -39.87
CA GLY A 243 24.54 -4.40 -39.62
C GLY A 243 24.63 -5.76 -38.89
N PRO A 244 25.83 -6.21 -38.50
CA PRO A 244 26.04 -7.50 -37.82
C PRO A 244 25.35 -7.54 -36.44
N THR A 245 24.60 -8.61 -36.18
CA THR A 245 23.98 -8.90 -34.88
C THR A 245 25.01 -9.54 -33.95
N VAL A 246 25.13 -9.02 -32.74
CA VAL A 246 26.03 -9.61 -31.74
C VAL A 246 25.36 -10.84 -31.15
N GLU A 247 25.92 -12.04 -31.35
CA GLU A 247 25.51 -13.21 -30.59
C GLU A 247 25.63 -12.92 -29.10
N ARG A 248 24.64 -13.36 -28.31
CA ARG A 248 24.65 -13.16 -26.86
C ARG A 248 25.93 -13.78 -26.31
N HIS A 249 26.86 -12.96 -25.82
CA HIS A 249 27.93 -13.44 -24.97
C HIS A 249 27.30 -13.98 -23.67
N HIS A 250 26.93 -15.27 -23.67
CA HIS A 250 26.81 -16.01 -22.42
C HIS A 250 28.14 -15.82 -21.70
N ARG A 251 28.10 -15.32 -20.46
CA ARG A 251 29.31 -15.15 -19.64
C ARG A 251 30.11 -16.46 -19.69
N LYS A 252 31.29 -16.43 -20.34
CA LYS A 252 32.31 -17.48 -20.20
C LYS A 252 32.73 -17.47 -18.74
N GLY A 253 32.12 -18.37 -17.98
CA GLY A 253 32.13 -18.36 -16.52
C GLY A 253 30.80 -18.91 -16.03
N GLY A 254 30.41 -20.08 -16.55
CA GLY A 254 29.40 -20.88 -15.89
C GLY A 254 29.94 -21.16 -14.49
N THR A 255 29.28 -20.60 -13.47
CA THR A 255 29.47 -21.10 -12.12
C THR A 255 29.18 -22.59 -12.21
N LYS A 256 30.14 -23.46 -11.83
CA LYS A 256 29.89 -24.89 -11.67
C LYS A 256 28.54 -25.05 -10.97
N ASN A 257 27.59 -25.73 -11.61
CA ASN A 257 26.30 -26.01 -11.00
C ASN A 257 26.59 -27.01 -9.88
N ILE A 258 26.73 -26.50 -8.66
CA ILE A 258 26.96 -27.31 -7.47
C ILE A 258 25.74 -28.21 -7.30
N THR A 259 25.96 -29.52 -7.22
CA THR A 259 24.88 -30.47 -6.97
C THR A 259 24.37 -30.33 -5.53
N HIS A 260 23.18 -30.86 -5.25
CA HIS A 260 22.65 -30.81 -3.89
C HIS A 260 23.57 -31.51 -2.87
N GLU A 261 24.09 -32.67 -3.26
CA GLU A 261 25.03 -33.47 -2.45
C GLU A 261 26.33 -32.70 -2.18
N GLU A 262 26.90 -32.04 -3.19
CA GLU A 262 28.08 -31.19 -3.02
C GLU A 262 27.80 -30.01 -2.07
N ALA A 263 26.62 -29.39 -2.16
CA ALA A 263 26.25 -28.28 -1.28
C ALA A 263 26.04 -28.72 0.18
N VAL A 264 25.57 -29.95 0.42
CA VAL A 264 25.45 -30.55 1.75
C VAL A 264 26.82 -30.87 2.31
N ALA A 265 27.67 -31.54 1.54
CA ALA A 265 29.05 -31.87 1.94
C ALA A 265 29.87 -30.61 2.29
N ILE A 266 29.69 -29.51 1.54
CA ILE A 266 30.33 -28.22 1.85
C ILE A 266 29.87 -27.67 3.21
N ARG A 267 28.59 -27.84 3.58
CA ARG A 267 28.05 -27.36 4.86
C ARG A 267 28.54 -28.21 6.02
N GLU A 268 28.53 -29.52 5.87
CA GLU A 268 29.02 -30.46 6.88
C GLU A 268 30.53 -30.25 7.12
N ALA A 269 31.31 -30.12 6.05
CA ALA A 269 32.74 -29.82 6.14
C ALA A 269 33.03 -28.47 6.82
N PHE A 270 32.19 -27.44 6.59
CA PHE A 270 32.29 -26.15 7.28
C PHE A 270 31.85 -26.22 8.76
N ALA A 271 30.87 -27.06 9.08
CA ALA A 271 30.35 -27.23 10.44
C ALA A 271 31.23 -28.12 11.33
N ALA A 272 31.86 -29.15 10.76
CA ALA A 272 32.70 -30.11 11.45
C ALA A 272 34.03 -29.51 11.93
N ASP A 273 34.58 -28.54 11.18
CA ASP A 273 35.80 -27.83 11.57
C ASP A 273 35.64 -26.32 11.35
N ARG A 274 35.56 -25.55 12.45
CA ARG A 274 35.39 -24.09 12.42
C ARG A 274 36.61 -23.36 11.80
N CYS A 275 37.71 -24.08 11.55
CA CYS A 275 38.90 -23.55 10.87
C CYS A 275 38.82 -23.64 9.34
N ASN A 276 37.82 -24.34 8.78
CA ASN A 276 37.64 -24.44 7.33
C ASN A 276 37.17 -23.11 6.73
N SER A 277 38.11 -22.30 6.28
CA SER A 277 37.81 -21.03 5.62
C SER A 277 37.12 -21.25 4.25
N SER A 278 36.20 -20.36 3.87
CA SER A 278 35.51 -20.44 2.58
C SER A 278 36.45 -20.51 1.35
N PRO A 279 37.66 -19.90 1.37
CA PRO A 279 38.66 -20.11 0.33
C PRO A 279 39.28 -21.51 0.28
N ALA A 280 39.45 -22.19 1.42
CA ALA A 280 40.00 -23.55 1.48
C ALA A 280 39.00 -24.57 0.90
N LEU A 281 37.73 -24.47 1.32
CA LEU A 281 36.64 -25.27 0.74
C LEU A 281 36.42 -24.94 -0.74
N GLY A 282 36.60 -23.67 -1.14
CA GLY A 282 36.52 -23.28 -2.54
C GLY A 282 37.54 -23.99 -3.44
N LYS A 283 38.76 -24.24 -2.94
CA LYS A 283 39.77 -25.05 -3.65
C LYS A 283 39.41 -26.53 -3.70
N GLN A 284 38.84 -27.06 -2.63
CA GLN A 284 38.47 -28.48 -2.53
C GLN A 284 37.32 -28.86 -3.47
N TYR A 285 36.32 -28.00 -3.60
CA TYR A 285 35.11 -28.28 -4.41
C TYR A 285 35.13 -27.62 -5.79
N ASP A 286 36.23 -26.95 -6.15
CA ASP A 286 36.39 -26.14 -7.36
C ASP A 286 35.27 -25.10 -7.55
N VAL A 287 35.04 -24.29 -6.52
CA VAL A 287 34.03 -23.22 -6.56
C VAL A 287 34.49 -21.94 -5.88
N SER A 288 33.97 -20.81 -6.34
CA SER A 288 34.35 -19.50 -5.79
C SER A 288 34.04 -19.41 -4.28
N ALA A 289 34.92 -18.77 -3.53
CA ALA A 289 34.71 -18.52 -2.09
C ALA A 289 33.41 -17.74 -1.81
N VAL A 290 32.92 -16.95 -2.78
CA VAL A 290 31.62 -16.26 -2.71
C VAL A 290 30.46 -17.26 -2.79
N THR A 291 30.57 -18.29 -3.62
CA THR A 291 29.57 -19.36 -3.72
C THR A 291 29.55 -20.21 -2.45
N ILE A 292 30.72 -20.55 -1.90
CA ILE A 292 30.82 -21.25 -0.60
C ILE A 292 30.16 -20.42 0.51
N ASN A 293 30.46 -19.12 0.59
CA ASN A 293 29.81 -18.23 1.55
C ASN A 293 28.30 -18.14 1.35
N LYS A 294 27.81 -18.18 0.11
CA LYS A 294 26.37 -18.26 -0.14
C LYS A 294 25.79 -19.57 0.33
N ILE A 295 26.46 -20.72 0.14
CA ILE A 295 25.96 -22.02 0.59
C ILE A 295 25.90 -22.10 2.12
N VAL A 296 26.97 -21.67 2.78
CA VAL A 296 27.12 -21.70 4.24
C VAL A 296 26.19 -20.68 4.91
N ASN A 297 26.14 -19.43 4.40
CA ASN A 297 25.34 -18.36 5.00
C ASN A 297 23.89 -18.29 4.48
N ALA A 298 23.52 -19.07 3.46
CA ALA A 298 22.13 -19.18 3.03
C ALA A 298 21.31 -19.91 4.10
N LYS A 299 20.84 -19.16 5.09
CA LYS A 299 19.66 -19.53 5.87
C LYS A 299 18.48 -19.65 4.91
N GLY A 300 18.19 -20.87 4.44
CA GLY A 300 16.90 -21.25 3.86
C GLY A 300 16.78 -21.40 2.33
N ALA A 301 17.84 -21.36 1.52
CA ALA A 301 17.70 -21.51 0.06
C ALA A 301 17.86 -22.96 -0.46
N TYR A 302 18.49 -23.87 0.31
CA TYR A 302 18.75 -25.25 -0.12
C TYR A 302 18.14 -26.33 0.78
N SER A 303 17.40 -25.96 1.85
CA SER A 303 16.57 -26.91 2.61
C SER A 303 15.21 -27.16 1.95
N TYR A 304 15.00 -26.67 0.73
CA TYR A 304 13.72 -26.71 0.02
C TYR A 304 13.52 -28.01 -0.77
N PHE A 305 14.56 -28.85 -0.91
CA PHE A 305 14.48 -30.09 -1.69
C PHE A 305 14.15 -31.33 -0.85
N GLU A 306 14.35 -31.33 0.47
CA GLU A 306 14.05 -32.49 1.34
C GLU A 306 12.56 -32.71 1.60
N THR A 307 11.69 -31.73 1.35
CA THR A 307 10.22 -31.88 1.51
C THR A 307 9.47 -31.96 0.18
N ALA A 308 10.16 -31.89 -0.95
CA ALA A 308 9.55 -31.97 -2.27
C ALA A 308 9.33 -33.41 -2.76
N VAL A 309 8.97 -34.33 -1.84
CA VAL A 309 8.41 -35.63 -2.22
C VAL A 309 6.94 -35.40 -2.56
N LYS A 310 6.68 -35.20 -3.86
CA LYS A 310 5.41 -35.38 -4.59
C LYS A 310 4.12 -35.15 -3.79
N ARG A 311 3.46 -34.00 -3.97
CA ARG A 311 1.98 -33.93 -3.95
C ARG A 311 1.48 -32.90 -4.97
N PRO A 312 0.97 -33.32 -6.15
CA PRO A 312 0.09 -32.46 -6.91
C PRO A 312 -1.27 -32.47 -6.21
N LEU A 313 -1.64 -31.37 -5.57
CA LEU A 313 -2.98 -31.18 -5.00
C LEU A 313 -3.75 -30.21 -5.90
N THR A 314 -4.25 -30.74 -7.00
CA THR A 314 -5.35 -30.12 -7.76
C THR A 314 -6.65 -30.50 -7.05
N ILE A 315 -7.29 -29.54 -6.39
CA ILE A 315 -8.66 -29.73 -5.87
C ILE A 315 -9.59 -29.79 -7.09
N SER A 316 -10.47 -30.79 -7.13
CA SER A 316 -11.48 -30.89 -8.19
C SER A 316 -12.49 -29.74 -8.11
N ILE A 317 -13.15 -29.41 -9.22
CA ILE A 317 -14.16 -28.34 -9.23
C ILE A 317 -15.31 -28.67 -8.26
N GLU A 318 -15.69 -29.94 -8.18
CA GLU A 318 -16.75 -30.43 -7.27
C GLU A 318 -16.37 -30.26 -5.80
N GLU A 319 -15.12 -30.58 -5.42
CA GLU A 319 -14.62 -30.35 -4.07
C GLU A 319 -14.52 -28.85 -3.74
N ALA A 320 -14.13 -28.01 -4.70
CA ALA A 320 -14.09 -26.56 -4.49
C ALA A 320 -15.49 -25.98 -4.23
N GLN A 321 -16.52 -26.48 -4.92
CA GLN A 321 -17.92 -26.10 -4.69
C GLN A 321 -18.40 -26.54 -3.30
N GLN A 322 -18.09 -27.78 -2.90
CA GLN A 322 -18.45 -28.30 -1.57
C GLN A 322 -17.81 -27.49 -0.44
N ILE A 323 -16.52 -27.15 -0.56
CA ILE A 323 -15.80 -26.30 0.40
C ILE A 323 -16.45 -24.92 0.50
N HIS A 324 -16.81 -24.32 -0.63
CA HIS A 324 -17.46 -23.02 -0.65
C HIS A 324 -18.83 -23.05 0.05
N ASP A 325 -19.65 -24.05 -0.29
CA ASP A 325 -20.97 -24.22 0.29
C ASP A 325 -20.90 -24.54 1.78
N GLN A 326 -19.95 -25.38 2.21
CA GLN A 326 -19.69 -25.68 3.62
C GLN A 326 -19.23 -24.42 4.37
N TYR A 327 -18.37 -23.60 3.75
CA TYR A 327 -17.92 -22.36 4.36
C TYR A 327 -19.05 -21.36 4.60
N HIS A 328 -19.89 -21.12 3.59
CA HIS A 328 -20.98 -20.14 3.69
C HIS A 328 -22.20 -20.67 4.47
N ARG A 329 -22.31 -21.98 4.67
CA ARG A 329 -23.34 -22.60 5.52
C ARG A 329 -22.98 -22.53 7.00
N ASP A 330 -21.77 -22.98 7.36
CA ASP A 330 -21.40 -23.23 8.77
C ASP A 330 -20.36 -22.22 9.32
N TYR A 331 -19.80 -21.35 8.47
CA TYR A 331 -18.70 -20.41 8.78
C TYR A 331 -17.54 -21.03 9.59
N PRO A 332 -17.03 -22.23 9.22
CA PRO A 332 -15.90 -22.86 9.88
C PRO A 332 -14.61 -22.03 9.72
N ASN A 333 -13.66 -22.23 10.63
CA ASN A 333 -12.35 -21.62 10.53
C ASN A 333 -11.64 -22.11 9.25
N LEU A 334 -11.07 -21.18 8.48
CA LEU A 334 -10.35 -21.51 7.25
C LEU A 334 -9.20 -22.52 7.48
N MET A 335 -8.59 -22.52 8.67
CA MET A 335 -7.53 -23.46 9.01
C MET A 335 -8.05 -24.89 9.23
N ASP A 336 -9.28 -25.04 9.70
CA ASP A 336 -9.89 -26.36 9.88
C ASP A 336 -10.22 -26.97 8.51
N LEU A 337 -10.64 -26.13 7.55
CA LEU A 337 -10.82 -26.54 6.15
C LEU A 337 -9.48 -26.86 5.44
N VAL A 338 -8.39 -26.16 5.79
CA VAL A 338 -7.04 -26.48 5.30
C VAL A 338 -6.64 -27.90 5.70
N GLU A 339 -6.88 -28.26 6.95
CA GLU A 339 -6.59 -29.59 7.48
C GLU A 339 -7.54 -30.66 6.90
N GLN A 340 -8.83 -30.35 6.79
CA GLN A 340 -9.85 -31.28 6.29
C GLN A 340 -9.65 -31.66 4.82
N HIS A 341 -9.24 -30.71 3.96
CA HIS A 341 -9.14 -30.91 2.52
C HIS A 341 -7.69 -31.00 2.01
N ASP A 342 -6.70 -31.14 2.91
CA ASP A 342 -5.26 -31.21 2.61
C ASP A 342 -4.83 -30.21 1.52
N THR A 343 -5.16 -28.92 1.69
CA THR A 343 -4.97 -27.90 0.65
C THR A 343 -4.34 -26.61 1.19
N SER A 344 -3.87 -25.73 0.31
CA SER A 344 -3.24 -24.48 0.73
C SER A 344 -4.28 -23.46 1.19
N PHE A 345 -3.98 -22.75 2.30
CA PHE A 345 -4.79 -21.65 2.81
C PHE A 345 -5.17 -20.61 1.74
N TYR A 346 -4.24 -20.30 0.83
CA TYR A 346 -4.49 -19.33 -0.25
C TYR A 346 -5.44 -19.88 -1.32
N THR A 347 -5.40 -21.19 -1.56
CA THR A 347 -6.34 -21.87 -2.46
C THR A 347 -7.75 -21.82 -1.88
N LEU A 348 -7.91 -22.12 -0.58
CA LEU A 348 -9.20 -22.00 0.12
C LEU A 348 -9.71 -20.58 0.20
N LYS A 349 -8.82 -19.61 0.44
CA LYS A 349 -9.18 -18.19 0.44
C LYS A 349 -9.70 -17.73 -0.91
N ASP A 350 -9.11 -18.23 -2.01
CA ASP A 350 -9.59 -17.94 -3.35
C ASP A 350 -10.94 -18.64 -3.62
N ILE A 351 -11.10 -19.89 -3.18
CA ILE A 351 -12.34 -20.67 -3.34
C ILE A 351 -13.51 -20.01 -2.60
N VAL A 352 -13.32 -19.62 -1.33
CA VAL A 352 -14.34 -18.98 -0.50
C VAL A 352 -14.72 -17.57 -1.02
N GLY A 353 -13.76 -16.88 -1.65
CA GLY A 353 -13.93 -15.50 -2.13
C GLY A 353 -14.63 -15.35 -3.49
N ARG A 354 -14.79 -16.43 -4.26
CA ARG A 354 -15.46 -16.42 -5.58
C ARG A 354 -16.97 -16.64 -5.45
N GLN A 355 -17.77 -15.98 -6.28
CA GLN A 355 -19.24 -16.10 -6.27
C GLN A 355 -19.76 -17.30 -7.10
N GLY A 356 -19.31 -18.51 -6.78
CA GLY A 356 -19.89 -19.75 -7.32
C GLY A 356 -19.51 -20.15 -8.75
N GLU A 357 -18.75 -19.35 -9.49
CA GLU A 357 -18.20 -19.72 -10.82
C GLU A 357 -16.74 -20.19 -10.72
N TYR A 358 -16.52 -21.51 -10.82
CA TYR A 358 -15.21 -22.13 -10.87
C TYR A 358 -14.88 -22.63 -12.28
N THR A 359 -14.02 -21.91 -12.99
CA THR A 359 -13.34 -22.42 -14.21
C THR A 359 -11.91 -22.81 -13.85
N GLU A 360 -11.45 -23.98 -14.33
CA GLU A 360 -10.11 -24.59 -14.16
C GLU A 360 -9.12 -23.77 -13.31
N LEU A 361 -8.95 -24.18 -12.04
CA LEU A 361 -7.97 -23.59 -11.14
C LEU A 361 -6.57 -23.76 -11.73
N ARG A 362 -5.99 -22.70 -12.28
CA ARG A 362 -4.60 -22.75 -12.76
C ARG A 362 -3.65 -23.04 -11.60
N PRO A 363 -2.70 -23.98 -11.75
CA PRO A 363 -1.69 -24.22 -10.73
C PRO A 363 -0.92 -22.94 -10.46
N HIS A 364 -0.83 -22.57 -9.17
CA HIS A 364 -0.08 -21.39 -8.75
C HIS A 364 1.42 -21.67 -8.85
N GLU A 365 2.03 -21.40 -10.00
CA GLU A 365 3.48 -21.43 -10.18
C GLU A 365 4.12 -20.12 -9.70
N GLY A 366 4.53 -20.08 -8.44
CA GLY A 366 5.28 -18.96 -7.89
C GLY A 366 5.88 -19.28 -6.51
N PRO A 367 7.13 -18.87 -6.21
CA PRO A 367 7.82 -19.28 -4.99
C PRO A 367 7.19 -18.61 -3.76
N ARG A 368 6.73 -19.43 -2.79
CA ARG A 368 6.20 -18.95 -1.51
C ARG A 368 7.29 -18.98 -0.43
N ARG A 369 7.44 -17.87 0.31
CA ARG A 369 8.14 -17.86 1.60
C ARG A 369 7.23 -18.51 2.64
N THR A 370 7.56 -19.70 3.10
CA THR A 370 6.93 -20.30 4.29
C THR A 370 7.81 -20.02 5.51
N SER A 371 7.29 -19.26 6.46
CA SER A 371 7.79 -19.30 7.83
C SER A 371 7.36 -20.64 8.43
N ARG A 372 8.29 -21.43 8.99
CA ARG A 372 7.98 -22.67 9.73
C ARG A 372 6.79 -22.43 10.68
N LEU A 373 5.75 -23.25 10.56
CA LEU A 373 4.71 -23.38 11.57
C LEU A 373 5.34 -24.07 12.78
N ILE A 374 5.28 -23.43 13.95
CA ILE A 374 5.73 -23.98 15.21
C ILE A 374 4.51 -24.61 15.87
N GLU A 375 4.61 -25.88 16.27
CA GLU A 375 3.54 -26.60 16.95
C GLU A 375 3.18 -25.91 18.29
N ARG A 376 1.91 -26.04 18.69
CA ARG A 376 1.37 -25.35 19.88
C ARG A 376 2.15 -25.68 21.16
N GLU A 377 2.56 -26.93 21.31
CA GLU A 377 3.35 -27.41 22.45
C GLU A 377 4.74 -26.76 22.49
N GLN A 378 5.39 -26.64 21.33
CA GLN A 378 6.70 -25.99 21.20
C GLN A 378 6.61 -24.48 21.49
N ALA A 379 5.51 -23.82 21.11
CA ALA A 379 5.27 -22.41 21.44
C ALA A 379 5.04 -22.18 22.94
N GLU A 380 4.44 -23.14 23.64
CA GLU A 380 4.26 -23.09 25.10
C GLU A 380 5.57 -23.32 25.85
N GLN A 381 6.41 -24.26 25.39
CA GLN A 381 7.77 -24.47 25.93
C GLN A 381 8.64 -23.22 25.79
N ILE A 382 8.62 -22.55 24.64
CA ILE A 382 9.34 -21.29 24.41
C ILE A 382 8.89 -20.19 25.38
N ARG A 383 7.59 -20.10 25.66
CA ARG A 383 7.03 -19.12 26.59
C ARG A 383 7.38 -19.42 28.04
N GLN A 384 7.43 -20.69 28.40
CA GLN A 384 7.82 -21.12 29.74
C GLN A 384 9.31 -20.84 29.97
N ALA A 385 10.18 -21.13 29.00
CA ALA A 385 11.61 -20.83 29.06
C ALA A 385 11.90 -19.32 29.27
N TYR A 386 11.18 -18.44 28.56
CA TYR A 386 11.29 -16.98 28.77
C TYR A 386 10.74 -16.50 30.13
N LYS A 387 9.78 -17.23 30.70
CA LYS A 387 9.20 -16.89 32.00
C LYS A 387 10.12 -17.30 33.16
N GLU A 388 10.90 -18.36 32.97
CA GLU A 388 11.86 -18.89 33.94
C GLU A 388 13.17 -18.07 33.97
N ASP A 389 13.60 -17.53 32.83
CA ASP A 389 14.74 -16.62 32.74
C ASP A 389 14.39 -15.36 31.90
N PRO A 390 13.98 -14.25 32.52
CA PRO A 390 13.58 -13.03 31.82
C PRO A 390 14.73 -12.30 31.10
N ASP A 391 15.99 -12.61 31.44
CA ASP A 391 17.18 -11.98 30.84
C ASP A 391 17.64 -12.72 29.57
N VAL A 392 17.04 -13.87 29.24
CA VAL A 392 17.33 -14.60 28.00
C VAL A 392 16.93 -13.77 26.78
N THR A 393 17.86 -13.62 25.83
CA THR A 393 17.56 -12.80 24.64
C THR A 393 16.68 -13.57 23.65
N LEU A 394 15.89 -12.84 22.85
CA LEU A 394 15.09 -13.44 21.78
C LEU A 394 15.95 -14.16 20.73
N ALA A 395 17.23 -13.83 20.62
CA ALA A 395 18.18 -14.50 19.74
C ALA A 395 18.63 -15.85 20.31
N ASP A 396 18.80 -15.94 21.63
CA ASP A 396 19.19 -17.17 22.32
C ASP A 396 18.03 -18.19 22.32
N LEU A 397 16.80 -17.73 22.59
CA LEU A 397 15.59 -18.56 22.43
C LEU A 397 15.38 -19.03 20.99
N ALA A 398 15.68 -18.17 20.01
CA ALA A 398 15.60 -18.55 18.60
C ALA A 398 16.64 -19.63 18.24
N HIS A 399 17.84 -19.55 18.83
CA HIS A 399 18.88 -20.55 18.66
C HIS A 399 18.50 -21.88 19.31
N GLN A 400 18.02 -21.85 20.56
CA GLN A 400 17.62 -23.03 21.34
C GLN A 400 16.47 -23.82 20.70
N HIS A 401 15.51 -23.13 20.09
CA HIS A 401 14.33 -23.76 19.46
C HIS A 401 14.42 -23.82 17.92
N HIS A 402 15.63 -23.73 17.35
CA HIS A 402 15.91 -23.82 15.91
C HIS A 402 14.94 -23.00 15.02
N SER A 403 14.62 -21.79 15.48
CA SER A 403 13.58 -20.92 14.93
C SER A 403 14.12 -19.52 14.60
N SER A 404 13.34 -18.71 13.88
CA SER A 404 13.74 -17.34 13.58
C SER A 404 13.37 -16.40 14.73
N VAL A 405 14.18 -15.37 14.98
CA VAL A 405 13.89 -14.33 15.99
C VAL A 405 12.53 -13.68 15.75
N GLY A 406 12.14 -13.50 14.47
CA GLY A 406 10.81 -12.99 14.11
C GLY A 406 9.67 -13.92 14.52
N THR A 407 9.88 -15.23 14.47
CA THR A 407 8.90 -16.23 14.88
C THR A 407 8.77 -16.29 16.41
N ILE A 408 9.88 -16.27 17.15
CA ILE A 408 9.88 -16.19 18.62
C ILE A 408 9.19 -14.90 19.08
N ASN A 409 9.50 -13.77 18.46
CA ASN A 409 8.86 -12.49 18.77
C ASN A 409 7.33 -12.54 18.52
N ALA A 410 6.89 -13.15 17.43
CA ALA A 410 5.46 -13.33 17.16
C ALA A 410 4.77 -14.23 18.21
N ILE A 411 5.44 -15.29 18.68
CA ILE A 411 4.93 -16.18 19.74
C ILE A 411 4.77 -15.44 21.07
N MET A 412 5.73 -14.57 21.43
CA MET A 412 5.67 -13.77 22.66
C MET A 412 4.59 -12.68 22.58
N LEU A 413 4.43 -12.05 21.41
CA LEU A 413 3.43 -11.00 21.17
C LEU A 413 1.99 -11.53 21.05
N ALA A 414 1.81 -12.84 20.84
CA ALA A 414 0.51 -13.46 20.58
C ALA A 414 -0.42 -13.61 21.81
N LYS A 415 -0.11 -13.00 22.97
CA LYS A 415 -1.01 -12.96 24.13
C LYS A 415 -2.26 -12.06 23.95
N GLY A 416 -2.59 -11.62 22.74
CA GLY A 416 -3.55 -10.54 22.52
C GLY A 416 -4.52 -10.69 21.34
N ARG A 417 -4.89 -11.90 20.91
CA ARG A 417 -5.90 -12.09 19.84
C ARG A 417 -7.00 -13.12 20.11
N TYR A 418 -7.19 -13.51 21.36
CA TYR A 418 -8.37 -14.28 21.78
C TYR A 418 -8.84 -13.79 23.16
N SER A 419 -9.79 -12.85 23.16
CA SER A 419 -10.92 -12.75 24.12
C SER A 419 -11.58 -11.38 23.97
N TYR A 420 -12.89 -11.45 23.79
CA TYR A 420 -13.82 -10.34 23.67
C TYR A 420 -14.35 -10.05 25.08
N PHE A 421 -14.08 -8.87 25.66
CA PHE A 421 -14.96 -8.07 26.54
C PHE A 421 -14.18 -6.92 27.23
N GLU A 422 -14.63 -5.72 26.89
CA GLU A 422 -14.70 -4.46 27.64
C GLU A 422 -13.95 -4.21 28.98
N SER A 423 -13.25 -3.07 28.95
CA SER A 423 -13.46 -1.89 29.84
C SER A 423 -12.58 -1.70 31.09
N GLN A 424 -12.17 -0.43 31.25
CA GLN A 424 -11.64 0.24 32.46
C GLN A 424 -10.33 -0.37 32.99
N ILE A 425 -9.15 0.14 32.63
CA ILE A 425 -8.40 1.11 33.44
C ILE A 425 -7.36 1.85 32.56
N LYS A 426 -7.43 3.18 32.57
CA LYS A 426 -6.48 4.21 32.10
C LYS A 426 -5.23 3.75 31.31
N LYS A 427 -5.19 4.01 30.00
CA LYS A 427 -3.91 4.17 29.27
C LYS A 427 -3.34 5.57 29.56
N PRO A 428 -2.14 5.72 30.13
CA PRO A 428 -1.44 6.99 30.07
C PRO A 428 -0.95 7.22 28.63
N SER A 429 -1.32 8.38 28.12
CA SER A 429 -0.88 9.10 26.92
C SER A 429 0.24 8.49 26.04
N ASN A 430 -0.06 8.43 24.74
CA ASN A 430 0.80 8.87 23.63
C ASN A 430 2.22 9.31 24.03
N ARG A 431 3.24 8.49 23.77
CA ARG A 431 4.61 9.02 23.61
C ARG A 431 4.66 9.81 22.30
N ARG A 432 4.39 11.12 22.40
CA ARG A 432 4.77 12.11 21.40
C ARG A 432 6.28 12.00 21.13
N PRO A 433 6.77 12.22 19.90
CA PRO A 433 8.21 12.37 19.68
C PRO A 433 8.74 13.51 20.56
N PRO A 434 10.00 13.46 21.02
CA PRO A 434 10.58 14.53 21.82
C PRO A 434 10.46 15.85 21.07
N ARG A 435 9.77 16.81 21.69
CA ARG A 435 9.69 18.19 21.22
C ARG A 435 11.01 18.87 21.54
N PHE A 436 11.89 19.01 20.56
CA PHE A 436 13.02 19.93 20.69
C PHE A 436 12.49 21.36 20.58
N SER A 437 13.01 22.29 21.39
CA SER A 437 12.78 23.71 21.15
C SER A 437 13.45 24.12 19.84
N ILE A 438 12.87 25.12 19.16
CA ILE A 438 13.42 25.68 17.91
C ILE A 438 14.88 26.11 18.12
N GLU A 439 15.20 26.71 19.27
CA GLU A 439 16.56 27.08 19.65
C GLU A 439 17.53 25.88 19.71
N THR A 440 17.06 24.73 20.18
CA THR A 440 17.89 23.52 20.26
C THR A 440 18.14 22.93 18.87
N ALA A 441 17.13 22.93 17.99
CA ALA A 441 17.29 22.50 16.61
C ALA A 441 18.25 23.41 15.83
N GLN A 442 18.16 24.73 16.04
CA GLN A 442 19.05 25.70 15.39
C GLN A 442 20.51 25.54 15.87
N LYS A 443 20.75 25.37 17.18
CA LYS A 443 22.08 25.08 17.72
C LYS A 443 22.72 23.83 17.10
N ILE A 444 21.94 22.77 16.89
CA ILE A 444 22.41 21.53 16.26
C ILE A 444 22.79 21.76 14.79
N LEU A 445 22.00 22.55 14.06
CA LEU A 445 22.28 22.91 12.66
C LEU A 445 23.54 23.76 12.56
N ASP A 446 23.71 24.75 13.44
CA ASP A 446 24.88 25.64 13.46
C ASP A 446 26.16 24.86 13.82
N GLN A 447 26.11 23.96 14.82
CA GLN A 447 27.22 23.09 15.19
C GLN A 447 27.62 22.09 14.08
N HIS A 448 26.64 21.58 13.32
CA HIS A 448 26.89 20.71 12.17
C HIS A 448 27.43 21.49 10.95
N ALA A 449 26.95 22.72 10.72
CA ALA A 449 27.41 23.57 9.62
C ALA A 449 28.90 23.95 9.74
N ILE A 450 29.40 24.09 10.97
CA ILE A 450 30.82 24.36 11.27
C ILE A 450 31.69 23.07 11.15
N LYS A 451 31.07 21.91 10.82
CA LYS A 451 31.71 20.57 10.73
C LYS A 451 32.44 20.11 11.99
N GLN A 452 32.17 20.71 13.15
CA GLN A 452 32.88 20.38 14.40
C GLN A 452 32.41 19.07 15.04
N PHE A 453 31.22 18.57 14.72
CA PHE A 453 30.66 17.38 15.34
C PHE A 453 30.05 16.42 14.32
N THR A 454 30.31 15.13 14.51
CA THR A 454 29.64 14.05 13.76
C THR A 454 28.20 13.87 14.24
N GLN A 455 27.35 13.26 13.42
CA GLN A 455 25.95 12.98 13.77
C GLN A 455 25.80 12.16 15.06
N GLN A 456 26.76 11.26 15.34
CA GLN A 456 26.80 10.47 16.57
C GLN A 456 27.17 11.32 17.80
N GLN A 457 28.11 12.26 17.66
CA GLN A 457 28.49 13.17 18.75
C GLN A 457 27.35 14.15 19.10
N LEU A 458 26.64 14.67 18.09
CA LEU A 458 25.45 15.51 18.30
C LEU A 458 24.30 14.74 18.97
N ALA A 459 24.12 13.47 18.58
CA ALA A 459 23.14 12.58 19.19
C ALA A 459 23.43 12.36 20.69
N GLN A 460 24.70 12.15 21.03
CA GLN A 460 25.13 11.94 22.42
C GLN A 460 25.04 13.22 23.25
N GLN A 461 25.44 14.38 22.70
CA GLN A 461 25.39 15.68 23.37
C GLN A 461 23.97 16.13 23.71
N HIS A 462 23.01 15.86 22.82
CA HIS A 462 21.60 16.26 22.99
C HIS A 462 20.70 15.13 23.49
N GLY A 463 21.27 14.01 23.94
CA GLY A 463 20.54 12.89 24.54
C GLY A 463 19.46 12.31 23.61
N CYS A 464 19.73 12.22 22.30
CA CYS A 464 18.75 11.80 21.30
C CYS A 464 19.30 10.75 20.35
N GLY A 465 18.41 9.96 19.72
CA GLY A 465 18.84 8.93 18.76
C GLY A 465 19.36 9.52 17.45
N GLY A 466 20.34 8.85 16.81
CA GLY A 466 20.94 9.32 15.55
C GLY A 466 19.94 9.53 14.40
N GLY A 467 18.83 8.78 14.39
CA GLY A 467 17.73 9.00 13.43
C GLY A 467 16.98 10.33 13.62
N THR A 468 16.99 10.89 14.83
CA THR A 468 16.42 12.22 15.13
C THR A 468 17.32 13.32 14.61
N ILE A 469 18.65 13.23 14.84
CA ILE A 469 19.63 14.17 14.27
C ILE A 469 19.56 14.17 12.75
N LYS A 470 19.48 12.99 12.12
CA LYS A 470 19.32 12.88 10.68
C LYS A 470 18.06 13.59 10.17
N LYS A 471 16.92 13.47 10.86
CA LYS A 471 15.68 14.18 10.50
C LYS A 471 15.77 15.70 10.66
N ILE A 472 16.59 16.19 11.60
CA ILE A 472 16.84 17.63 11.78
C ILE A 472 17.73 18.16 10.65
N LEU A 473 18.78 17.42 10.29
CA LEU A 473 19.69 17.79 9.21
C LEU A 473 19.05 17.69 7.81
N ASP A 474 18.19 16.71 7.58
CA ASP A 474 17.52 16.47 6.29
C ASP A 474 16.38 17.47 6.03
N ARG A 475 15.91 18.23 7.04
CA ARG A 475 14.83 19.24 6.91
C ARG A 475 15.40 20.66 6.97
N THR A 476 15.80 21.17 5.82
CA THR A 476 16.03 22.61 5.64
C THR A 476 14.69 23.32 5.41
N GLY A 477 14.14 23.96 6.46
CA GLY A 477 13.30 25.15 6.24
C GLY A 477 11.80 25.13 6.53
N CYS A 478 11.22 24.20 7.29
CA CYS A 478 9.82 24.34 7.77
C CYS A 478 9.68 24.02 9.26
N TYR A 479 9.83 25.04 10.11
CA TYR A 479 9.51 24.98 11.55
C TYR A 479 8.31 25.88 11.91
N ALA A 480 7.49 26.27 10.93
CA ALA A 480 6.36 27.19 11.13
C ALA A 480 5.14 26.56 11.87
N ASP A 481 5.07 25.24 12.03
CA ASP A 481 3.89 24.56 12.60
C ASP A 481 4.02 24.20 14.09
N LEU A 482 4.93 24.83 14.83
CA LEU A 482 5.08 24.64 16.27
C LEU A 482 4.80 25.94 17.01
N VAL A 483 3.52 26.31 17.10
CA VAL A 483 3.05 27.38 17.99
C VAL A 483 3.35 26.99 19.44
N PRO A 484 3.90 27.91 20.27
CA PRO A 484 4.11 27.65 21.68
C PRO A 484 2.77 27.70 22.42
N SER A 485 2.38 26.61 23.06
CA SER A 485 1.37 26.68 24.12
C SER A 485 2.11 26.88 25.44
N CYS A 486 1.80 27.97 26.13
CA CYS A 486 2.12 28.23 27.53
C CYS A 486 1.86 27.01 28.43
#